data_AF-A0A4U7D5S1-F1
#
_entry.id   AF-A0A4U7D5S1-F1
#
_cell.length_a   1.000
_cell.length_b   1.000
_cell.length_c   1.000
_cell.angle_alpha   90.00
_cell.angle_beta   90.00
_cell.angle_gamma   90.00
#
_symmetry.space_group_name_H-M   'P 1'
#
loop_
_entity.id
_entity.type
_entity.pdbx_description
1 polymer ?
#
loop_
_entity_poly.entity_id
_entity_poly.type
_entity_poly.pdbx_seq_one_letter_code
_entity_poly.pdbx_strand_id
1 'polypeptide(L)' 'NAGMNINYLIHNTLWVPGHFHLTVGTAVALTMMAGTYWLWPQISNKPIYSSQIGLFQVVLWFIGMALMSNA' A
#
# COMPACT_ATOMS: atom_id res chain seq x y z
N ASN A 1 -1.77 23.48 9.16
CA ASN A 1 -0.77 23.87 8.15
C ASN A 1 0.51 23.09 8.46
N ALA A 2 0.73 21.94 7.81
CA ALA A 2 1.85 21.07 8.12
C ALA A 2 3.16 21.74 7.67
N GLY A 3 3.77 22.51 8.57
CA GLY A 3 5.14 22.99 8.49
C GLY A 3 5.56 23.67 7.19
N MET A 4 5.05 24.88 6.90
CA MET A 4 5.52 25.67 5.73
C MET A 4 7.06 25.75 5.62
N ASN A 5 7.77 25.76 6.75
CA ASN A 5 9.23 25.80 6.78
C ASN A 5 9.89 24.47 6.35
N ILE A 6 9.33 23.33 6.79
CA ILE A 6 9.83 22.00 6.40
C ILE A 6 9.50 21.71 4.94
N ASN A 7 8.33 22.17 4.45
CA ASN A 7 7.94 21.99 3.06
C ASN A 7 9.01 22.48 2.08
N TYR A 8 9.71 23.60 2.35
CA TYR A 8 10.81 24.06 1.49
C TYR A 8 11.95 23.05 1.33
N LEU A 9 12.19 22.19 2.32
CA LEU A 9 13.26 21.18 2.31
C LEU A 9 12.86 19.90 1.55
N ILE A 10 11.57 19.59 1.49
CA ILE A 10 11.05 18.33 0.93
C ILE A 10 10.27 18.50 -0.37
N HIS A 11 9.86 19.73 -0.73
CA HIS A 11 9.10 20.00 -1.93
C HIS A 11 9.91 19.62 -3.18
N ASN A 12 9.26 18.92 -4.12
CA ASN A 12 9.89 18.35 -5.33
C ASN A 12 11.08 17.41 -5.08
N THR A 13 11.20 16.85 -3.86
CA THR A 13 12.18 15.80 -3.55
C THR A 13 11.52 14.42 -3.53
N LEU A 14 12.33 13.37 -3.43
CA LEU A 14 11.88 11.97 -3.30
C LEU A 14 11.04 11.71 -2.04
N TRP A 15 11.10 12.62 -1.06
CA TRP A 15 10.27 12.55 0.14
C TRP A 15 8.76 12.56 -0.17
N VAL A 16 8.32 13.36 -1.17
CA VAL A 16 6.89 13.47 -1.53
C VAL A 16 6.36 12.16 -2.12
N PRO A 17 7.04 11.54 -3.11
CA PRO A 17 6.72 10.17 -3.53
C PRO A 17 6.77 9.17 -2.37
N GLY A 18 7.78 9.19 -1.51
CA GLY A 18 7.89 8.27 -0.38
C GLY A 18 6.69 8.35 0.58
N HIS A 19 6.29 9.56 0.97
CA HIS A 19 5.12 9.82 1.80
C HIS A 19 3.80 9.37 1.15
N PHE A 20 3.63 9.64 -0.14
CA PHE A 20 2.45 9.22 -0.89
C PHE A 20 2.31 7.70 -0.94
N HIS A 21 3.41 6.97 -1.13
CA HIS A 21 3.37 5.50 -1.17
C HIS A 21 3.15 4.86 0.21
N LEU A 22 3.48 5.54 1.32
CA LEU A 22 3.04 5.08 2.65
C LEU A 22 1.54 5.25 2.86
N THR A 23 0.96 6.32 2.33
CA THR A 23 -0.47 6.59 2.52
C THR A 23 -1.33 5.82 1.52
N VAL A 24 -1.17 6.08 0.22
CA VAL A 24 -1.96 5.43 -0.83
C VAL A 24 -1.39 4.07 -1.19
N GLY A 25 -0.08 3.99 -1.39
CA GLY A 25 0.59 2.74 -1.77
C GLY A 25 0.54 1.65 -0.70
N THR A 26 0.31 2.01 0.58
CA THR A 26 0.23 1.04 1.68
C THR A 26 -1.17 1.03 2.29
N ALA A 27 -1.60 2.08 3.01
CA ALA A 27 -2.88 2.02 3.75
C ALA A 27 -4.09 1.79 2.84
N VAL A 28 -4.20 2.53 1.73
CA VAL A 28 -5.32 2.36 0.79
C VAL A 28 -5.20 1.05 0.02
N ALA A 29 -4.03 0.78 -0.58
CA ALA A 29 -3.82 -0.41 -1.40
C ALA A 29 -4.03 -1.72 -0.60
N LEU A 30 -3.50 -1.83 0.62
CA LEU A 30 -3.69 -3.01 1.49
C LEU A 30 -5.15 -3.21 1.86
N THR A 31 -5.88 -2.12 2.12
CA THR A 31 -7.33 -2.19 2.38
C THR A 31 -8.09 -2.71 1.16
N MET A 32 -7.75 -2.23 -0.04
CA MET A 32 -8.35 -2.74 -1.28
C MET A 32 -8.01 -4.21 -1.52
N MET A 33 -6.76 -4.63 -1.32
CA MET A 33 -6.36 -6.03 -1.45
C MET A 33 -7.12 -6.95 -0.49
N ALA A 34 -7.20 -6.58 0.80
CA ALA A 34 -7.97 -7.32 1.79
C ALA A 34 -9.46 -7.37 1.41
N GLY A 35 -10.01 -6.23 0.97
CA GLY A 35 -11.37 -6.11 0.47
C GLY A 35 -11.63 -7.02 -0.74
N THR A 36 -10.70 -7.08 -1.70
CA THR A 36 -10.80 -7.97 -2.88
C THR A 36 -10.80 -9.44 -2.47
N TYR A 37 -9.91 -9.87 -1.58
CA TYR A 37 -9.90 -11.27 -1.13
C TYR A 37 -11.18 -11.65 -0.38
N TRP A 38 -11.82 -10.70 0.31
CA TRP A 38 -13.11 -10.94 0.94
C TRP A 38 -14.29 -10.90 -0.05
N LEU A 39 -14.27 -9.97 -1.01
CA LEU A 39 -15.39 -9.70 -1.93
C LEU A 39 -15.43 -10.68 -3.11
N TRP A 40 -14.27 -11.05 -3.64
CA TRP A 40 -14.16 -11.88 -4.84
C TRP A 40 -14.92 -13.23 -4.74
N PRO A 41 -14.83 -14.00 -3.64
CA PRO A 41 -15.57 -15.25 -3.50
C PRO A 41 -17.08 -15.06 -3.49
N GLN A 42 -17.57 -13.91 -2.99
CA GLN A 42 -18.99 -13.61 -2.90
C GLN A 42 -19.59 -13.28 -4.28
N ILE A 43 -18.85 -12.54 -5.11
CA ILE A 43 -19.32 -12.15 -6.45
C ILE A 43 -19.17 -13.30 -7.44
N SER A 44 -18.04 -14.02 -7.38
CA SER A 44 -17.71 -15.05 -8.37
C SER A 44 -18.25 -16.44 -8.03
N ASN A 45 -18.72 -16.66 -6.81
CA ASN A 45 -19.01 -17.99 -6.23
C ASN A 45 -17.85 -18.99 -6.38
N LYS A 46 -16.60 -18.50 -6.51
CA LYS A 46 -15.39 -19.31 -6.62
C LYS A 46 -14.50 -19.10 -5.40
N PRO A 47 -13.93 -20.18 -4.83
CA PRO A 47 -12.98 -20.03 -3.75
C PRO A 47 -11.71 -19.33 -4.24
N ILE A 48 -11.00 -18.69 -3.32
CA ILE A 48 -9.65 -18.17 -3.57
C ILE A 48 -8.73 -19.38 -3.78
N TYR A 49 -7.86 -19.31 -4.78
CA TYR A 49 -6.95 -20.41 -5.14
C TYR A 49 -6.10 -20.91 -3.95
N SER A 50 -5.50 -19.98 -3.19
CA SER A 50 -4.77 -20.29 -1.95
C SER A 50 -4.70 -19.04 -1.08
N SER A 51 -5.11 -19.19 0.19
CA SER A 51 -4.99 -18.12 1.18
C SER A 51 -3.53 -17.81 1.52
N GLN A 52 -2.64 -18.80 1.46
CA GLN A 52 -1.21 -18.63 1.74
C GLN A 52 -0.54 -17.78 0.65
N ILE A 53 -0.86 -18.02 -0.62
CA ILE A 53 -0.32 -17.21 -1.73
C ILE A 53 -0.87 -15.78 -1.67
N GLY A 54 -2.16 -15.61 -1.32
CA GLY A 54 -2.74 -14.28 -1.12
C GLY A 54 -2.05 -13.52 0.02
N LEU A 55 -1.82 -14.17 1.15
CA LEU A 55 -1.08 -13.58 2.27
C LEU A 55 0.35 -13.21 1.87
N PHE A 56 1.04 -14.10 1.16
CA PHE A 56 2.39 -13.85 0.67
C PHE A 56 2.44 -12.61 -0.24
N GLN A 57 1.49 -12.46 -1.16
CA GLN A 57 1.39 -11.30 -2.05
C GLN A 57 1.23 -9.98 -1.25
N VAL A 58 0.35 -9.97 -0.24
CA VAL A 58 0.10 -8.79 0.60
C VAL A 58 1.33 -8.41 1.44
N VAL A 59 2.00 -9.41 2.03
CA VAL A 59 3.22 -9.19 2.83
C VAL A 59 4.38 -8.70 1.96
N LEU A 60 4.58 -9.30 0.78
CA LEU A 60 5.61 -8.88 -0.16
C LEU A 60 5.40 -7.42 -0.58
N TRP A 61 4.15 -7.02 -0.85
CA TRP A 61 3.79 -5.65 -1.17
C TRP A 61 4.10 -4.69 -0.02
N PHE A 62 3.71 -5.03 1.21
CA PHE A 62 3.99 -4.22 2.40
C PHE A 62 5.49 -3.99 2.57
N ILE A 63 6.31 -5.05 2.47
CA ILE A 63 7.78 -4.95 2.58
C ILE A 63 8.34 -4.07 1.45
N GLY A 64 7.89 -4.27 0.21
CA GLY A 64 8.33 -3.47 -0.93
C GLY A 64 8.04 -1.98 -0.75
N MET A 65 6.83 -1.63 -0.31
CA MET A 65 6.46 -0.25 -0.02
C MET A 65 7.24 0.34 1.15
N ALA A 66 7.46 -0.43 2.22
CA ALA A 66 8.24 0.02 3.37
C ALA A 66 9.70 0.35 2.99
N LEU A 67 10.32 -0.45 2.12
CA LEU A 67 11.68 -0.21 1.64
C LEU A 67 11.75 1.00 0.69
N MET A 68 10.84 1.07 -0.28
CA MET A 68 10.83 2.15 -1.27
C MET A 68 10.49 3.52 -0.64
N SER A 69 9.61 3.54 0.37
CA SER A 69 9.22 4.78 1.04
C SER A 69 10.23 5.28 2.07
N ASN A 70 11.21 4.46 2.46
CA ASN A 70 12.29 4.80 3.38
C ASN A 70 13.64 5.02 2.66
N ALA A 71 13.62 5.06 1.32
CA ALA A 71 14.78 5.29 0.47
C ALA A 71 14.93 6.76 0.06
#